data_AF-A0A1Z9RWL4-F1
#
_entry.id   AF-A0A1Z9RWL4-F1
#
_cell.length_a   1.000
_cell.length_b   1.000
_cell.length_c   1.000
_cell.angle_alpha   90.00
_cell.angle_beta   90.00
_cell.angle_gamma   90.00
#
_symmetry.space_group_name_H-M   'P 1'
#
loop_
_entity.id
_entity.type
_entity.pdbx_description
1 polymer ?
#
loop_
_entity_poly.entity_id
_entity_poly.type
_entity_poly.pdbx_seq_one_letter_code
_entity_poly.pdbx_strand_id
1 'polypeptide(L)'
;MNPRKNKNKSNIQKKVIKLFLLLGIGILLITFFFGDHGLYHLYTIKSERNKIQKEIDHLREKRVVLEDEKTRLKTDFKYIEEMAREKYRMAKKGEKVFKVIEKED
;
A
#
# COMPACT_ATOMS: atom_id res chain seq x y z
N MET A 1 37.28 -65.09 4.49
CA MET A 1 37.64 -63.69 4.82
C MET A 1 37.41 -62.83 3.58
N ASN A 2 36.45 -61.88 3.57
CA ASN A 2 36.28 -60.99 2.41
C ASN A 2 35.93 -59.55 2.85
N PRO A 3 36.95 -58.70 3.15
CA PRO A 3 36.75 -57.38 3.74
C PRO A 3 36.29 -56.30 2.73
N ARG A 4 36.19 -56.62 1.44
CA ARG A 4 35.88 -55.65 0.37
C ARG A 4 34.42 -55.19 0.33
N LYS A 5 33.45 -56.02 0.73
CA LYS A 5 32.01 -55.68 0.69
C LYS A 5 31.60 -54.58 1.68
N ASN A 6 32.32 -54.42 2.81
CA ASN A 6 31.92 -53.49 3.87
C ASN A 6 32.26 -52.01 3.54
N LYS A 7 33.36 -51.76 2.84
CA LYS A 7 33.77 -50.39 2.44
C LYS A 7 32.78 -49.73 1.46
N ASN A 8 32.16 -50.49 0.56
CA ASN A 8 31.17 -49.94 -0.39
C ASN A 8 29.81 -49.68 0.28
N LYS A 9 29.37 -50.52 1.22
CA LYS A 9 28.14 -50.27 1.99
C LYS A 9 28.22 -48.98 2.82
N SER A 10 29.34 -48.74 3.50
CA SER A 10 29.52 -47.53 4.32
C SER A 10 29.60 -46.26 3.48
N ASN A 11 30.17 -46.31 2.27
CA ASN A 11 30.18 -45.18 1.34
C ASN A 11 28.78 -44.88 0.80
N ILE A 12 27.98 -45.91 0.47
CA ILE A 12 26.59 -45.74 0.04
C ILE A 12 25.73 -45.16 1.17
N GLN A 13 25.86 -45.68 2.40
CA GLN A 13 25.16 -45.14 3.58
C GLN A 13 25.51 -43.68 3.83
N LYS A 14 26.80 -43.30 3.78
CA LYS A 14 27.24 -41.90 3.90
C LYS A 14 26.63 -41.00 2.82
N LYS A 15 26.52 -41.49 1.57
CA LYS A 15 25.93 -40.75 0.45
C LYS A 15 24.43 -40.54 0.63
N VAL A 16 23.73 -41.56 1.11
CA VAL A 16 22.28 -41.50 1.41
C VAL A 16 22.01 -40.54 2.58
N ILE A 17 22.79 -40.61 3.66
CA ILE A 17 22.70 -39.68 4.79
C ILE A 17 22.97 -38.23 4.33
N LYS A 18 23.98 -38.00 3.50
CA LYS A 18 24.24 -36.67 2.91
C LYS A 18 23.07 -36.17 2.07
N LEU A 19 22.44 -37.04 1.30
CA LEU A 19 21.29 -36.68 0.45
C LEU A 19 20.07 -36.30 1.31
N PHE A 20 19.77 -37.09 2.34
CA PHE A 20 18.70 -36.76 3.29
C PHE A 20 18.98 -35.47 4.05
N LEU A 21 20.23 -35.22 4.45
CA LEU A 21 20.62 -33.97 5.10
C LEU A 21 20.42 -32.77 4.18
N LEU A 22 20.83 -32.89 2.91
CA LEU A 22 20.61 -31.85 1.89
C LEU A 22 19.12 -31.60 1.64
N LEU A 23 18.31 -32.66 1.56
CA LEU A 23 16.86 -32.54 1.41
C LEU A 23 16.21 -31.85 2.61
N GLY A 24 16.60 -32.22 3.84
CA GLY A 24 16.09 -31.60 5.06
C GLY A 24 16.42 -30.11 5.13
N ILE A 25 17.65 -29.72 4.79
CA ILE A 25 18.05 -28.31 4.72
C ILE A 25 17.27 -27.59 3.61
N GLY A 26 17.08 -28.21 2.45
CA GLY A 26 16.29 -27.64 1.36
C GLY A 26 14.85 -27.35 1.75
N ILE A 27 14.18 -28.32 2.39
CA ILE A 27 12.81 -28.16 2.89
C ILE A 27 12.75 -27.06 3.95
N LEU A 28 13.71 -27.04 4.88
CA LEU A 28 13.78 -26.02 5.93
C LEU A 28 13.96 -24.61 5.34
N LEU A 29 14.82 -24.45 4.33
CA LEU A 29 15.00 -23.16 3.65
C LEU A 29 13.72 -22.76 2.91
N ILE A 30 13.09 -23.67 2.17
CA ILE A 30 11.84 -23.37 1.46
C ILE A 30 10.76 -22.95 2.45
N THR A 31 10.55 -23.67 3.55
CA THR A 31 9.53 -23.30 4.55
C THR A 31 9.90 -22.04 5.33
N PHE A 32 11.19 -21.75 5.53
CA PHE A 32 11.63 -20.53 6.20
C PHE A 32 11.46 -19.27 5.33
N PHE A 33 11.70 -19.38 4.03
CA PHE A 33 11.56 -18.26 3.09
C PHE A 33 10.13 -18.10 2.56
N PHE A 34 9.45 -19.21 2.22
CA PHE A 34 8.11 -19.26 1.60
C PHE A 34 6.99 -19.75 2.52
N GLY A 35 7.27 -20.14 3.76
CA GLY A 35 6.19 -20.49 4.70
C GLY A 35 5.34 -19.29 5.04
N ASP A 36 4.15 -19.52 5.61
CA ASP A 36 3.16 -18.50 5.98
C ASP A 36 3.73 -17.37 6.86
N HIS A 37 4.88 -17.59 7.51
CA HIS A 37 5.55 -16.62 8.38
C HIS A 37 6.98 -16.28 7.92
N GLY A 38 7.32 -16.59 6.67
CA GLY A 38 8.62 -16.31 6.09
C GLY A 38 8.88 -14.81 5.92
N LEU A 39 10.13 -14.47 5.61
CA LEU A 39 10.62 -13.09 5.44
C LEU A 39 9.79 -12.27 4.43
N TYR A 40 9.25 -12.92 3.41
CA TYR A 40 8.40 -12.28 2.40
C TYR A 40 7.08 -11.73 2.98
N HIS A 41 6.47 -12.47 3.91
CA HIS A 41 5.24 -12.05 4.56
C HIS A 41 5.45 -10.81 5.43
N LEU A 42 6.56 -10.77 6.18
CA LEU A 42 6.93 -9.61 6.99
C LEU A 42 7.16 -8.36 6.13
N TYR A 43 7.81 -8.51 4.97
CA TYR A 43 8.01 -7.40 4.05
C TYR A 43 6.69 -6.88 3.49
N THR A 44 5.79 -7.79 3.11
CA THR A 44 4.46 -7.45 2.56
C THR A 44 3.63 -6.69 3.59
N ILE A 45 3.52 -7.23 4.82
CA ILE A 45 2.80 -6.60 5.94
C ILE A 45 3.36 -5.21 6.24
N LYS A 46 4.70 -5.07 6.27
CA LYS A 46 5.32 -3.77 6.51
C LYS A 46 4.95 -2.76 5.42
N SER A 47 4.89 -3.18 4.16
CA SER A 47 4.48 -2.31 3.06
C SER A 47 3.01 -1.91 3.17
N GLU A 48 2.11 -2.84 3.51
CA GLU A 48 0.68 -2.59 3.67
C GLU A 48 0.42 -1.64 4.83
N ARG A 49 1.07 -1.87 5.97
CA ARG A 49 1.02 -0.98 7.12
C ARG A 49 1.42 0.45 6.75
N ASN A 50 2.51 0.61 5.98
CA ASN A 50 2.98 1.91 5.53
C ASN A 50 1.98 2.59 4.58
N LYS A 51 1.34 1.83 3.67
CA LYS A 51 0.31 2.37 2.76
C LYS A 51 -0.91 2.85 3.54
N ILE A 52 -1.43 2.01 4.43
CA ILE A 52 -2.58 2.34 5.28
C ILE A 52 -2.28 3.57 6.15
N GLN A 53 -1.08 3.65 6.74
CA GLN A 53 -0.70 4.79 7.55
C GLN A 53 -0.68 6.09 6.74
N LYS A 54 -0.11 6.07 5.52
CA LYS A 54 -0.13 7.24 4.63
C LYS A 54 -1.55 7.66 4.26
N GLU A 55 -2.43 6.70 4.03
CA GLU A 55 -3.83 6.98 3.73
C GLU A 55 -4.55 7.61 4.92
N ILE A 56 -4.30 7.11 6.15
CA ILE A 56 -4.82 7.71 7.38
C ILE A 56 -4.36 9.16 7.52
N ASP A 57 -3.08 9.44 7.28
CA ASP A 57 -2.52 10.78 7.43
C ASP A 57 -3.11 11.75 6.39
N HIS A 58 -3.22 11.31 5.13
CA HIS A 58 -3.88 12.07 4.08
C HIS A 58 -5.37 12.33 4.37
N LEU A 59 -6.10 11.35 4.90
CA LEU A 59 -7.51 11.53 5.28
C LEU A 59 -7.66 12.48 6.48
N ARG A 60 -6.71 12.47 7.43
CA ARG A 60 -6.69 13.42 8.55
C ARG A 60 -6.47 14.84 8.05
N GLU A 61 -5.52 15.05 7.14
CA GLU A 61 -5.28 16.37 6.53
C GLU A 61 -6.54 16.87 5.80
N LYS A 62 -7.15 16.03 4.96
CA LYS A 62 -8.41 16.36 4.29
C LYS A 62 -9.52 16.71 5.26
N ARG A 63 -9.64 15.98 6.37
CA ARG A 63 -10.65 16.27 7.41
C ARG A 63 -10.44 17.66 8.01
N VAL A 64 -9.20 18.04 8.30
CA VAL A 64 -8.90 19.38 8.86
C VAL A 64 -9.30 20.47 7.87
N VAL A 65 -8.93 20.33 6.59
CA VAL A 65 -9.28 21.28 5.53
C VAL A 65 -10.80 21.41 5.38
N LEU A 66 -11.51 20.28 5.34
CA LEU A 66 -12.96 20.26 5.19
C LEU A 66 -13.71 20.85 6.40
N GLU A 67 -13.22 20.62 7.62
CA GLU A 67 -13.82 21.24 8.82
C GLU A 67 -13.57 22.75 8.87
N ASP A 68 -12.41 23.22 8.40
CA ASP A 68 -12.15 24.65 8.23
C ASP A 68 -13.09 25.27 7.18
N GLU A 69 -13.20 24.64 6.00
CA GLU A 69 -14.10 25.09 4.93
C GLU A 69 -15.56 25.13 5.40
N LYS A 70 -16.00 24.07 6.09
CA LYS A 70 -17.33 24.00 6.70
C LYS A 70 -17.57 25.11 7.73
N THR A 71 -16.54 25.48 8.50
CA THR A 71 -16.64 26.58 9.45
C THR A 71 -16.79 27.90 8.71
N ARG A 72 -15.94 28.16 7.71
CA ARG A 72 -16.00 29.36 6.87
C ARG A 72 -17.35 29.51 6.15
N LEU A 73 -17.89 28.42 5.61
CA LEU A 73 -19.22 28.39 4.99
C LEU A 73 -20.37 28.66 5.97
N LYS A 74 -20.16 28.54 7.28
CA LYS A 74 -21.19 28.84 8.29
C LYS A 74 -21.06 30.23 8.89
N THR A 75 -19.84 30.73 9.03
CA THR A 75 -19.56 31.95 9.78
C THR A 75 -19.19 33.14 8.90
N ASP A 76 -18.70 32.92 7.67
CA ASP A 76 -18.19 33.97 6.80
C ASP A 76 -19.12 34.19 5.57
N PHE A 77 -19.99 35.18 5.69
CA PHE A 77 -20.89 35.59 4.60
C PHE A 77 -20.17 36.08 3.35
N LYS A 78 -18.99 36.71 3.50
CA LYS A 78 -18.23 37.23 2.36
C LYS A 78 -17.68 36.07 1.54
N TYR A 79 -17.14 35.05 2.21
CA TYR A 79 -16.65 33.83 1.57
C TYR A 79 -17.77 33.09 0.80
N ILE A 80 -18.98 33.04 1.37
CA ILE A 80 -20.14 32.43 0.70
C ILE A 80 -20.55 33.23 -0.54
N GLU A 81 -20.59 34.57 -0.46
CA GLU A 81 -20.95 35.42 -1.60
C GLU A 81 -19.93 35.32 -2.74
N GLU A 82 -18.63 35.31 -2.42
CA GLU A 82 -17.54 35.10 -3.38
C GLU A 82 -17.69 33.73 -4.06
N MET A 83 -17.90 32.66 -3.29
CA MET A 83 -18.12 31.33 -3.84
C MET A 83 -19.37 31.25 -4.73
N ALA A 84 -20.47 31.87 -4.30
CA ALA A 84 -21.72 31.90 -5.07
C ALA A 84 -21.53 32.63 -6.41
N ARG A 85 -20.83 33.76 -6.42
CA ARG A 85 -20.59 34.56 -7.64
C ARG A 85 -19.54 33.94 -8.56
N GLU A 86 -18.43 33.46 -8.03
CA GLU A 86 -17.30 32.98 -8.84
C GLU A 86 -17.46 31.52 -9.27
N LYS A 87 -17.69 30.60 -8.32
CA LYS A 87 -17.82 29.17 -8.64
C LYS A 87 -19.16 28.84 -9.25
N TYR A 88 -20.24 29.37 -8.67
CA TYR A 88 -21.60 28.99 -9.06
C TYR A 88 -22.29 30.01 -9.99
N ARG A 89 -21.66 31.16 -10.25
CA ARG A 89 -22.19 32.21 -11.12
C ARG A 89 -23.60 32.67 -10.74
N MET A 90 -23.90 32.63 -9.44
CA MET A 90 -25.15 33.13 -8.87
C MET A 90 -25.12 34.65 -8.80
N ALA A 91 -26.27 35.27 -9.05
CA ALA A 91 -26.45 36.70 -9.04
C ALA A 91 -27.75 37.05 -8.29
N LYS A 92 -27.79 38.21 -7.62
CA LYS A 92 -29.00 38.67 -6.94
C LYS A 92 -30.06 39.07 -7.98
N LYS A 93 -31.32 39.14 -7.56
CA LYS A 93 -32.44 39.55 -8.42
C LYS A 93 -32.14 40.93 -9.02
N GLY A 94 -32.00 41.01 -10.35
CA GLY A 94 -31.70 42.23 -11.09
C GLY A 94 -30.24 42.37 -11.57
N GLU A 95 -29.33 41.49 -11.14
CA GLU A 95 -27.94 41.45 -11.63
C GLU A 95 -27.81 40.55 -12.88
N LYS A 96 -26.89 40.88 -13.80
CA LYS A 96 -26.63 40.10 -15.03
C LYS A 96 -25.30 39.35 -14.93
N VAL A 97 -25.31 38.06 -15.28
CA VAL A 97 -24.11 37.22 -15.32
C VAL A 97 -23.56 37.21 -16.75
N PHE A 98 -22.30 37.61 -16.92
CA PHE A 98 -21.62 37.58 -18.22
C PHE A 98 -20.70 36.35 -18.29
N LYS A 99 -20.84 35.53 -19.34
CA LYS A 99 -19.91 34.46 -19.68
C LYS A 99 -19.12 34.89 -20.91
N VAL A 100 -17.80 35.01 -20.77
CA VAL A 100 -16.92 35.21 -21.93
C VAL A 100 -16.93 33.91 -22.74
N ILE A 101 -17.32 34.01 -24.00
CA ILE A 101 -17.25 32.93 -24.98
C ILE A 101 -16.13 33.33 -25.93
N GLU A 102 -15.10 32.50 -26.05
CA GLU A 102 -14.08 32.68 -27.07
C GLU A 102 -14.74 32.46 -28.44
N LYS A 103 -14.53 33.39 -29.37
CA LYS A 103 -15.00 33.21 -30.75
C LYS A 103 -14.15 32.13 -31.38
N GLU A 104 -14.80 31.08 -31.88
CA GLU A 104 -14.18 30.20 -32.86
C GLU A 104 -14.04 31.02 -34.16
N ASP A 105 -12.80 31.19 -34.62
CA ASP A 105 -12.44 31.82 -35.90
C ASP A 105 -12.76 30.89 -37.08
#